data_AF-A0A2V7SP90-F1
#
_entry.id   AF-A0A2V7SP90-F1
#
_cell.length_a   1.000
_cell.length_b   1.000
_cell.length_c   1.000
_cell.angle_alpha   90.00
_cell.angle_beta   90.00
_cell.angle_gamma   90.00
#
_symmetry.space_group_name_H-M   'P 1'
#
loop_
_entity.id
_entity.type
_entity.pdbx_description
1 polymer ?
#
loop_
_entity_poly.entity_id
_entity_poly.type
_entity_poly.pdbx_seq_one_letter_code
_entity_poly.pdbx_strand_id
1 'polypeptide(L)'
;MAESRKVRGLAGLQQAFDEVRFGAARTLNLRESLPTGAEAARRLDAWLRQHQVQQSGELLVITGRGNNSASGIAVVRETTLRVLQELRRKGVVQEFGEHTPGSFVVTVAPLKAMLDAKRRDTAPTLPAPPAPPTLSALEDSTRDQLRVLAERSLDALGVRERGPFVEDEMLRLFGELAAAAGNGPDREARLRAAIRRALTEVD
;
A
#
# COMPACT_ATOMS: atom_id res chain seq x y z
N MET A 1 7.39 -36.19 -25.23
CA MET A 1 6.93 -35.24 -26.28
C MET A 1 5.51 -34.71 -26.08
N ALA A 2 4.61 -35.38 -25.35
CA ALA A 2 3.24 -34.90 -25.10
C ALA A 2 3.14 -33.70 -24.14
N GLU A 3 4.04 -33.62 -23.14
CA GLU A 3 4.06 -32.55 -22.14
C GLU A 3 4.37 -31.17 -22.73
N SER A 4 5.37 -31.09 -23.63
CA SER A 4 5.73 -29.83 -24.32
C SER A 4 4.63 -29.30 -25.23
N ARG A 5 3.72 -30.15 -25.73
CA ARG A 5 2.60 -29.73 -26.59
C ARG A 5 1.45 -29.15 -25.76
N LYS A 6 1.16 -29.70 -24.58
CA LYS A 6 0.19 -29.14 -23.62
C LYS A 6 0.61 -27.78 -23.06
N VAL A 7 1.88 -27.62 -22.70
CA VAL A 7 2.43 -26.35 -22.18
C VAL A 7 2.36 -25.23 -23.24
N ARG A 8 2.62 -25.55 -24.51
CA ARG A 8 2.46 -24.60 -25.62
C ARG A 8 1.00 -24.20 -25.86
N GLY A 9 0.06 -25.14 -25.72
CA GLY A 9 -1.37 -24.86 -25.84
C GLY A 9 -1.90 -23.91 -24.78
N LEU A 10 -1.51 -24.10 -23.51
CA LEU A 10 -1.90 -23.23 -22.40
C LEU A 10 -1.29 -21.82 -22.52
N ALA A 11 -0.02 -21.73 -22.90
CA ALA A 11 0.63 -20.43 -23.12
C ALA A 11 0.00 -19.65 -24.29
N GLY A 12 -0.40 -20.34 -25.36
CA GLY A 12 -1.10 -19.70 -26.49
C GLY A 12 -2.51 -19.22 -26.14
N LEU A 13 -3.23 -19.98 -25.32
CA LEU A 13 -4.56 -19.58 -24.83
C LEU A 13 -4.48 -18.36 -23.91
N GLN A 14 -3.48 -18.32 -23.03
CA GLN A 14 -3.26 -17.19 -22.13
C GLN A 14 -2.87 -15.92 -22.88
N GLN A 15 -2.03 -16.04 -23.93
CA GLN A 15 -1.70 -14.93 -24.80
C GLN A 15 -2.94 -14.36 -25.52
N ALA A 16 -3.87 -15.21 -25.95
CA ALA A 16 -5.14 -14.76 -26.54
C ALA A 16 -6.03 -14.03 -25.52
N PHE A 17 -6.08 -14.47 -24.26
CA PHE A 17 -6.79 -13.75 -23.20
C PHE A 17 -6.15 -12.40 -22.87
N ASP A 18 -4.82 -12.33 -22.82
CA ASP A 18 -4.09 -11.08 -22.60
C ASP A 18 -4.32 -10.08 -23.73
N GLU A 19 -4.35 -10.55 -24.99
CA GLU A 19 -4.66 -9.71 -26.15
C GLU A 19 -6.08 -9.15 -26.11
N VAL A 20 -7.06 -9.92 -25.63
CA VAL A 20 -8.45 -9.45 -25.44
C VAL A 20 -8.55 -8.45 -24.28
N ARG A 21 -7.82 -8.66 -23.19
CA ARG A 21 -7.89 -7.83 -21.97
C ARG A 21 -7.16 -6.51 -22.10
N PHE A 22 -5.95 -6.52 -22.66
CA PHE A 22 -5.07 -5.36 -22.73
C PHE A 22 -5.02 -4.77 -24.15
N GLY A 23 -5.01 -5.63 -25.17
CA GLY A 23 -4.75 -5.22 -26.55
C GLY A 23 -3.34 -4.68 -26.78
N ALA A 24 -2.97 -4.48 -28.04
CA ALA A 24 -1.65 -3.97 -28.42
C ALA A 24 -1.34 -2.58 -27.83
N ALA A 25 -2.37 -1.74 -27.66
CA ALA A 25 -2.21 -0.38 -27.15
C ALA A 25 -1.88 -0.30 -25.65
N ARG A 26 -2.16 -1.35 -24.87
CA ARG A 26 -1.90 -1.40 -23.41
C ARG A 26 -0.87 -2.47 -23.04
N THR A 27 -0.11 -2.93 -24.01
CA THR A 27 0.95 -3.94 -23.81
C THR A 27 2.30 -3.36 -24.20
N LEU A 28 3.22 -3.27 -23.24
CA LEU A 28 4.60 -2.88 -23.47
C LEU A 28 5.50 -4.12 -23.47
N ASN A 29 6.03 -4.47 -24.65
CA ASN A 29 6.99 -5.56 -24.77
C ASN A 29 8.44 -5.03 -24.75
N LEU A 30 9.10 -5.15 -23.60
CA LEU A 30 10.51 -4.75 -23.44
C LEU A 30 11.48 -5.80 -24.02
N ARG A 31 11.00 -7.00 -24.39
CA ARG A 31 11.84 -8.08 -24.95
C ARG A 31 12.28 -7.81 -26.38
N GLU A 32 11.44 -7.17 -27.20
CA GLU A 32 11.64 -7.10 -28.66
C GLU A 32 12.84 -6.27 -29.08
N SER A 33 13.36 -5.43 -28.19
CA SER A 33 14.43 -4.47 -28.50
C SER A 33 15.78 -4.74 -27.82
N LEU A 34 15.91 -5.86 -27.07
CA LEU A 34 17.08 -6.19 -26.26
C LEU A 34 17.72 -4.97 -25.54
N PRO A 35 16.92 -4.16 -24.83
CA PRO A 35 17.40 -2.92 -24.24
C PRO A 35 18.35 -3.20 -23.07
N THR A 36 19.29 -2.29 -22.82
CA THR A 36 20.00 -2.25 -21.54
C THR A 36 19.00 -1.94 -20.41
N GLY A 37 19.34 -2.26 -19.15
CA GLY A 37 18.48 -1.94 -18.02
C GLY A 37 18.07 -0.45 -17.97
N ALA A 38 19.00 0.47 -18.27
CA ALA A 38 18.73 1.89 -18.32
C ALA A 38 17.76 2.29 -19.45
N GLU A 39 17.88 1.67 -20.61
CA GLU A 39 16.97 1.90 -21.73
C GLU A 39 15.55 1.38 -21.44
N ALA A 40 15.46 0.19 -20.83
CA ALA A 40 14.20 -0.36 -20.36
C ALA A 40 13.53 0.56 -19.32
N ALA A 41 14.31 1.11 -18.39
CA ALA A 41 13.80 2.05 -17.39
C ALA A 41 13.21 3.31 -18.01
N ARG A 42 13.93 3.96 -18.93
CA ARG A 42 13.47 5.18 -19.61
C ARG A 42 12.20 4.94 -20.39
N ARG A 43 12.12 3.84 -21.14
CA ARG A 43 10.94 3.50 -21.94
C ARG A 43 9.74 3.20 -21.06
N LEU A 44 9.93 2.44 -19.99
CA LEU A 44 8.87 2.11 -19.05
C LEU A 44 8.33 3.36 -18.35
N ASP A 45 9.20 4.25 -17.86
CA ASP A 45 8.78 5.51 -17.21
C ASP A 45 7.97 6.39 -18.16
N ALA A 46 8.49 6.65 -19.37
CA ALA A 46 7.82 7.47 -20.36
C ALA A 46 6.45 6.90 -20.75
N TRP A 47 6.39 5.59 -20.98
CA TRP A 47 5.16 4.90 -21.39
C TRP A 47 4.09 4.91 -20.29
N LEU A 48 4.45 4.65 -19.03
CA LEU A 48 3.50 4.68 -17.92
C LEU A 48 2.95 6.08 -17.65
N ARG A 49 3.79 7.12 -17.77
CA ARG A 49 3.32 8.53 -17.66
C ARG A 49 2.37 8.89 -18.79
N GLN A 50 2.66 8.45 -20.01
CA GLN A 50 1.77 8.66 -21.15
C GLN A 50 0.40 8.00 -20.91
N HIS A 51 0.37 6.75 -20.43
CA HIS A 51 -0.88 6.06 -20.13
C HIS A 51 -1.62 6.63 -18.92
N GLN A 52 -0.91 7.24 -17.98
CA GLN A 52 -1.51 8.00 -16.89
C GLN A 52 -2.31 9.21 -17.42
N VAL A 53 -1.73 9.98 -18.35
CA VAL A 53 -2.42 11.10 -19.01
C VAL A 53 -3.63 10.60 -19.81
N GLN A 54 -3.49 9.45 -20.47
CA GLN A 54 -4.58 8.81 -21.22
C GLN A 54 -5.60 8.07 -20.35
N GLN A 55 -5.39 7.99 -19.03
CA GLN A 55 -6.25 7.26 -18.08
C GLN A 55 -6.48 5.79 -18.48
N SER A 56 -5.44 5.16 -19.05
CA SER A 56 -5.49 3.77 -19.50
C SER A 56 -5.33 2.83 -18.31
N GLY A 57 -6.44 2.43 -17.69
CA GLY A 57 -6.51 1.66 -16.43
C GLY A 57 -5.42 0.58 -16.23
N GLU A 58 -5.70 -0.66 -16.63
CA GLU A 58 -4.73 -1.76 -16.50
C GLU A 58 -3.85 -1.91 -17.76
N LEU A 59 -2.57 -2.17 -17.54
CA LEU A 59 -1.53 -2.29 -18.54
C LEU A 59 -0.72 -3.58 -18.32
N LEU A 60 -0.19 -4.16 -19.39
CA LEU A 60 0.67 -5.33 -19.37
C LEU A 60 2.11 -4.95 -19.76
N VAL A 61 3.08 -5.30 -18.92
CA VAL A 61 4.51 -5.11 -19.20
C VAL A 61 5.20 -6.46 -19.31
N ILE A 62 5.86 -6.74 -20.42
CA ILE A 62 6.55 -8.01 -20.67
C ILE A 62 8.06 -7.76 -20.62
N THR A 63 8.74 -8.32 -19.61
CA THR A 63 10.18 -8.17 -19.35
C THR A 63 11.02 -9.37 -19.80
N GLY A 64 10.36 -10.48 -20.14
CA GLY A 64 10.99 -11.74 -20.56
C GLY A 64 11.20 -12.75 -19.42
N ARG A 65 11.21 -14.05 -19.75
CA ARG A 65 11.36 -15.17 -18.82
C ARG A 65 12.84 -15.33 -18.43
N GLY A 66 13.20 -15.07 -17.17
CA GLY A 66 14.58 -15.09 -16.65
C GLY A 66 15.30 -16.44 -16.65
N ASN A 67 14.85 -17.45 -17.41
CA ASN A 67 15.54 -18.73 -17.52
C ASN A 67 16.49 -18.73 -18.73
N ASN A 68 17.79 -18.80 -18.46
CA ASN A 68 18.93 -18.88 -19.39
C ASN A 68 19.24 -17.65 -20.23
N SER A 69 19.89 -16.63 -19.66
CA SER A 69 20.63 -15.67 -20.50
C SER A 69 21.87 -15.15 -19.81
N ALA A 70 23.03 -15.49 -20.35
CA ALA A 70 24.34 -14.90 -20.06
C ALA A 70 24.47 -13.43 -20.52
N SER A 71 23.34 -12.72 -20.71
CA SER A 71 23.23 -11.51 -21.53
C SER A 71 22.27 -10.45 -20.96
N GLY A 72 22.16 -10.32 -19.63
CA GLY A 72 21.56 -9.11 -19.01
C GLY A 72 20.04 -9.04 -18.88
N ILE A 73 19.28 -10.09 -19.21
CA ILE A 73 17.79 -10.10 -19.11
C ILE A 73 17.30 -10.08 -17.65
N ALA A 74 18.06 -10.67 -16.71
CA ALA A 74 17.78 -10.55 -15.28
C ALA A 74 17.79 -9.07 -14.80
N VAL A 75 18.66 -8.25 -15.39
CA VAL A 75 18.76 -6.81 -15.10
C VAL A 75 17.50 -6.07 -15.52
N VAL A 76 16.84 -6.47 -16.62
CA VAL A 76 15.62 -5.81 -17.11
C VAL A 76 14.45 -6.03 -16.16
N ARG A 77 14.26 -7.26 -15.66
CA ARG A 77 13.22 -7.55 -14.65
C ARG A 77 13.46 -6.76 -13.37
N GLU A 78 14.67 -6.79 -12.84
CA GLU A 78 15.02 -6.05 -11.63
C GLU A 78 14.87 -4.54 -11.79
N THR A 79 15.30 -4.01 -12.94
CA THR A 79 15.18 -2.58 -13.24
C THR A 79 13.71 -2.18 -13.39
N THR A 80 12.90 -3.02 -14.03
CA THR A 80 11.45 -2.83 -14.13
C THR A 80 10.82 -2.73 -12.74
N LEU A 81 11.16 -3.65 -11.83
CA LEU A 81 10.65 -3.61 -10.45
C LEU A 81 11.05 -2.33 -9.72
N ARG A 82 12.31 -1.88 -9.85
CA ARG A 82 12.78 -0.62 -9.23
C ARG A 82 11.99 0.58 -9.76
N VAL A 83 11.80 0.66 -11.08
CA VAL A 83 11.05 1.75 -11.72
C VAL A 83 9.58 1.73 -11.29
N LEU A 84 8.93 0.56 -11.24
CA LEU A 84 7.54 0.46 -10.79
C LEU A 84 7.38 0.90 -9.33
N GLN A 85 8.31 0.55 -8.45
CA GLN A 85 8.31 1.02 -7.06
C GLN A 85 8.49 2.54 -6.96
N GLU A 86 9.40 3.10 -7.74
CA GLU A 86 9.64 4.55 -7.78
C GLU A 86 8.42 5.31 -8.30
N LEU A 87 7.81 4.82 -9.39
CA LEU A 87 6.62 5.40 -10.00
C LEU A 87 5.38 5.29 -9.10
N ARG A 88 5.31 4.25 -8.27
CA ARG A 88 4.27 4.14 -7.24
C ARG A 88 4.41 5.22 -6.18
N ARG A 89 5.63 5.52 -5.73
CA ARG A 89 5.89 6.62 -4.78
C ARG A 89 5.54 7.98 -5.38
N LYS A 90 5.83 8.18 -6.67
CA LYS A 90 5.53 9.40 -7.44
C LYS A 90 4.06 9.55 -7.84
N GLY A 91 3.20 8.57 -7.52
CA GLY A 91 1.78 8.62 -7.85
C GLY A 91 1.46 8.43 -9.34
N VAL A 92 2.34 7.78 -10.10
CA VAL A 92 2.12 7.39 -11.51
C VAL A 92 1.50 6.00 -11.60
N VAL A 93 1.96 5.09 -10.76
CA VAL A 93 1.45 3.72 -10.64
C VAL A 93 0.62 3.60 -9.36
N GLN A 94 -0.55 2.99 -9.45
CA GLN A 94 -1.38 2.69 -8.28
C GLN A 94 -0.93 1.38 -7.63
N GLU A 95 -0.85 0.34 -8.45
CA GLU A 95 -0.49 -1.02 -8.06
C GLU A 95 0.16 -1.76 -9.24
N PHE A 96 0.94 -2.79 -8.92
CA PHE A 96 1.48 -3.70 -9.91
C PHE A 96 1.69 -5.08 -9.27
N GLY A 97 1.62 -6.12 -10.09
CA GLY A 97 1.79 -7.51 -9.68
C GLY A 97 2.34 -8.37 -10.81
N GLU A 98 2.98 -9.49 -10.47
CA GLU A 98 3.45 -10.45 -11.47
C GLU A 98 2.25 -11.21 -12.08
N HIS A 99 2.13 -11.18 -13.40
CA HIS A 99 1.04 -11.81 -14.15
C HIS A 99 1.40 -13.26 -14.53
N THR A 100 2.57 -13.40 -15.13
CA THR A 100 3.26 -14.67 -15.42
C THR A 100 4.76 -14.45 -15.29
N PRO A 101 5.58 -15.51 -15.17
CA PRO A 101 7.04 -15.35 -15.06
C PRO A 101 7.61 -14.43 -16.15
N GLY A 102 8.10 -13.25 -15.75
CA GLY A 102 8.64 -12.26 -16.69
C GLY A 102 7.62 -11.30 -17.32
N SER A 103 6.45 -11.13 -16.70
CA SER A 103 5.46 -10.12 -17.07
C SER A 103 4.73 -9.57 -15.84
N PHE A 104 4.31 -8.32 -15.92
CA PHE A 104 3.65 -7.60 -14.83
C PHE A 104 2.38 -6.94 -15.32
N VAL A 105 1.30 -7.06 -14.54
CA VAL A 105 0.14 -6.16 -14.68
C VAL A 105 0.42 -4.91 -13.86
N VAL A 106 0.14 -3.74 -14.43
CA VAL A 106 0.31 -2.44 -13.81
C VAL A 106 -0.98 -1.65 -13.95
N THR A 107 -1.49 -1.13 -12.84
CA THR A 107 -2.63 -0.21 -12.82
C THR A 107 -2.10 1.21 -12.69
N VAL A 108 -2.43 2.10 -13.64
CA VAL A 108 -2.01 3.51 -13.57
C VAL A 108 -2.84 4.28 -12.54
N ALA A 109 -2.19 5.17 -11.80
CA ALA A 109 -2.87 6.00 -10.82
C ALA A 109 -3.59 7.18 -11.49
N PRO A 110 -4.74 7.66 -10.96
CA PRO A 110 -5.37 8.86 -11.47
C PRO A 110 -4.47 10.09 -11.24
N LEU A 111 -4.55 11.12 -12.08
CA LEU A 111 -3.69 12.32 -12.00
C LEU A 111 -3.70 13.00 -10.62
N LYS A 112 -4.83 12.93 -9.89
CA LYS A 112 -4.93 13.44 -8.51
C LYS A 112 -3.90 12.81 -7.56
N ALA A 113 -3.49 11.57 -7.81
CA ALA A 113 -2.54 10.86 -6.98
C ALA A 113 -1.12 11.47 -7.03
N MET A 114 -0.77 12.18 -8.11
CA MET A 114 0.50 12.92 -8.19
C MET A 114 0.52 14.13 -7.24
N LEU A 115 -0.63 14.81 -7.08
CA LEU A 115 -0.77 15.93 -6.14
C LEU A 115 -0.64 15.45 -4.69
N ASP A 116 -1.22 14.30 -4.38
CA ASP A 116 -1.11 13.66 -3.06
C ASP A 116 0.27 13.08 -2.80
N ALA A 117 0.96 12.59 -3.84
CA ALA A 117 2.35 12.13 -3.75
C ALA A 117 3.30 13.30 -3.43
N LYS A 118 3.15 14.44 -4.13
CA LYS A 118 3.97 15.64 -3.87
C LYS A 118 3.81 16.16 -2.45
N ARG A 119 2.61 16.09 -1.87
CA ARG A 119 2.36 16.43 -0.45
C ARG A 119 3.09 15.49 0.51
N ARG A 120 3.16 14.19 0.19
CA ARG A 120 3.86 13.17 0.98
C ARG A 120 5.39 13.30 0.91
N ASP A 121 5.96 13.66 -0.23
CA ASP A 121 7.41 13.89 -0.36
C ASP A 121 7.89 15.12 0.44
N THR A 122 7.03 16.14 0.62
CA THR A 122 7.31 17.27 1.52
C THR A 122 7.06 16.96 2.99
N ALA A 123 6.41 15.84 3.32
CA ALA A 123 6.20 15.43 4.70
C ALA A 123 7.36 14.51 5.13
N PRO A 124 8.01 14.75 6.28
CA PRO A 124 8.99 13.82 6.80
C PRO A 124 8.37 12.42 6.92
N THR A 125 9.06 11.40 6.41
CA THR A 125 8.61 10.00 6.45
C THR A 125 8.43 9.56 7.90
N LEU A 126 7.19 9.53 8.38
CA LEU A 126 6.83 8.88 9.63
C LEU A 126 6.56 7.39 9.36
N PRO A 127 6.92 6.49 10.29
CA PRO A 127 6.66 5.06 10.16
C PRO A 127 5.16 4.77 9.97
N ALA A 128 4.84 3.64 9.34
CA ALA A 128 3.47 3.20 9.09
C ALA A 128 2.62 3.33 10.37
N PRO A 129 1.38 3.84 10.29
CA PRO A 129 0.54 3.96 11.46
C PRO A 129 0.36 2.57 12.07
N PRO A 130 0.55 2.40 13.39
CA PRO A 130 0.23 1.14 14.05
C PRO A 130 -1.23 0.78 13.76
N ALA A 131 -1.52 -0.52 13.69
CA ALA A 131 -2.88 -1.04 13.54
C ALA A 131 -3.86 -0.29 14.46
N PRO A 132 -5.11 -0.04 14.03
CA PRO A 132 -6.05 0.75 14.80
C PRO A 132 -6.12 0.20 16.22
N PRO A 133 -6.01 1.07 17.24
CA PRO A 133 -6.02 0.65 18.62
C PRO A 133 -7.31 -0.13 18.93
N THR A 134 -7.26 -1.45 19.04
CA THR A 134 -8.44 -2.26 19.38
C THR A 134 -8.60 -2.35 20.89
N LEU A 135 -9.72 -1.84 21.42
CA LEU A 135 -10.05 -1.90 22.86
C LEU A 135 -10.11 -3.32 23.42
N SER A 136 -10.33 -4.32 22.57
CA SER A 136 -10.37 -5.75 22.92
C SER A 136 -9.01 -6.31 23.37
N ALA A 137 -7.90 -5.63 23.05
CA ALA A 137 -6.56 -6.03 23.46
C ALA A 137 -6.16 -5.53 24.86
N LEU A 138 -6.98 -4.69 25.50
CA LEU A 138 -6.76 -4.18 26.85
C LEU A 138 -7.31 -5.15 27.89
N GLU A 139 -6.67 -5.22 29.06
CA GLU A 139 -7.29 -5.85 30.24
C GLU A 139 -8.61 -5.14 30.58
N ASP A 140 -9.59 -5.91 31.06
CA ASP A 140 -10.93 -5.40 31.35
C ASP A 140 -10.89 -4.21 32.33
N SER A 141 -10.03 -4.27 33.34
CA SER A 141 -9.84 -3.17 34.30
C SER A 141 -9.31 -1.87 33.67
N THR A 142 -8.46 -1.99 32.64
CA THR A 142 -7.93 -0.84 31.90
C THR A 142 -9.02 -0.26 30.99
N ARG A 143 -9.83 -1.12 30.38
CA ARG A 143 -10.96 -0.74 29.52
C ARG A 143 -12.05 -0.01 30.32
N ASP A 144 -12.36 -0.47 31.52
CA ASP A 144 -13.34 0.17 32.40
C ASP A 144 -12.89 1.57 32.83
N GLN A 145 -11.61 1.73 33.19
CA GLN A 145 -11.05 3.05 33.55
C GLN A 145 -11.06 4.02 32.35
N LEU A 146 -10.75 3.52 31.15
CA LEU A 146 -10.84 4.31 29.93
C LEU A 146 -12.28 4.72 29.60
N ARG A 147 -13.26 3.84 29.87
CA ARG A 147 -14.69 4.16 29.71
C ARG A 147 -15.11 5.30 30.63
N VAL A 148 -14.72 5.25 31.90
CA VAL A 148 -15.01 6.34 32.86
C VAL A 148 -14.39 7.65 32.40
N LEU A 149 -13.16 7.63 31.87
CA LEU A 149 -12.51 8.82 31.34
C LEU A 149 -13.24 9.39 30.11
N ALA A 150 -13.68 8.51 29.19
CA ALA A 150 -14.45 8.91 28.02
C ALA A 150 -15.78 9.56 28.40
N GLU A 151 -16.52 8.98 29.34
CA GLU A 151 -17.77 9.54 29.84
C GLU A 151 -17.57 10.94 30.46
N ARG A 152 -16.50 11.13 31.24
CA ARG A 152 -16.14 12.43 31.84
C ARG A 152 -15.68 13.47 30.82
N SER A 153 -14.95 13.06 29.77
CA SER A 153 -14.56 13.94 28.67
C SER A 153 -15.80 14.42 27.90
N LEU A 154 -16.74 13.52 27.61
CA LEU A 154 -18.02 13.88 26.96
C LEU A 154 -18.85 14.84 27.82
N ASP A 155 -18.82 14.67 29.15
CA ASP A 155 -19.44 15.62 30.08
C ASP A 155 -18.81 17.00 30.05
N ALA A 156 -17.48 17.08 30.07
CA ALA A 156 -16.76 18.35 29.96
C ALA A 156 -17.06 19.08 28.64
N LEU A 157 -17.35 18.34 27.57
CA LEU A 157 -17.77 18.87 26.27
C LEU A 157 -19.27 19.20 26.20
N GLY A 158 -20.04 18.96 27.27
CA GLY A 158 -21.47 19.27 27.35
C GLY A 158 -22.38 18.31 26.58
N VAL A 159 -21.90 17.10 26.26
CA VAL A 159 -22.65 16.08 25.53
C VAL A 159 -23.71 15.46 26.45
N ARG A 160 -25.00 15.70 26.13
CA ARG A 160 -26.14 15.25 26.96
C ARG A 160 -26.44 13.75 26.83
N GLU A 161 -26.26 13.18 25.64
CA GLU A 161 -26.48 11.76 25.36
C GLU A 161 -25.16 11.09 25.00
N ARG A 162 -24.51 10.46 25.99
CA ARG A 162 -23.15 9.92 25.85
C ARG A 162 -23.11 8.60 25.09
N GLY A 163 -24.15 7.77 25.24
CA GLY A 163 -24.17 6.36 24.82
C GLY A 163 -23.60 6.07 23.43
N PRO A 164 -24.03 6.79 22.38
CA PRO A 164 -23.51 6.60 21.02
C PRO A 164 -22.04 6.99 20.83
N PHE A 165 -21.49 7.84 21.68
CA PHE A 165 -20.16 8.43 21.52
C PHE A 165 -19.10 7.82 22.45
N VAL A 166 -19.51 7.02 23.45
CA VAL A 166 -18.58 6.47 24.45
C VAL A 166 -17.47 5.65 23.79
N GLU A 167 -17.81 4.76 22.85
CA GLU A 167 -16.82 3.86 22.23
C GLU A 167 -15.84 4.62 21.32
N ASP A 168 -16.34 5.57 20.53
CA ASP A 168 -15.51 6.44 19.69
C ASP A 168 -14.58 7.32 20.53
N GLU A 169 -15.08 7.84 21.64
CA GLU A 169 -14.28 8.65 22.57
C GLU A 169 -13.24 7.80 23.30
N MET A 170 -13.57 6.57 23.69
CA MET A 170 -12.60 5.60 24.23
C MET A 170 -11.47 5.33 23.22
N LEU A 171 -11.78 5.13 21.94
CA LEU A 171 -10.78 4.92 20.89
C LEU A 171 -9.88 6.15 20.68
N ARG A 172 -10.48 7.35 20.66
CA ARG A 172 -9.74 8.62 20.56
C ARG A 172 -8.75 8.78 21.71
N LEU A 173 -9.23 8.67 22.94
CA LEU A 173 -8.42 8.81 24.15
C LEU A 173 -7.35 7.71 24.25
N PHE A 174 -7.67 6.48 23.86
CA PHE A 174 -6.68 5.41 23.83
C PHE A 174 -5.56 5.69 22.82
N GLY A 175 -5.88 6.21 21.64
CA GLY A 175 -4.86 6.61 20.65
C GLY A 175 -3.89 7.67 21.19
N GLU A 176 -4.42 8.69 21.87
CA GLU A 176 -3.64 9.77 22.48
C GLU A 176 -2.74 9.25 23.62
N LEU A 177 -3.30 8.46 24.54
CA LEU A 177 -2.58 7.94 25.71
C LEU A 177 -1.59 6.82 25.33
N ALA A 178 -1.91 6.00 24.33
CA ALA A 178 -1.02 4.95 23.84
C ALA A 178 0.26 5.52 23.21
N ALA A 179 0.17 6.66 22.52
CA ALA A 179 1.33 7.34 21.97
C ALA A 179 2.29 7.79 23.08
N ALA A 180 1.75 8.27 24.21
CA ALA A 180 2.54 8.66 25.38
C ALA A 180 3.10 7.47 26.17
N ALA A 181 2.37 6.35 26.24
CA ALA A 181 2.81 5.14 26.95
C ALA A 181 3.96 4.41 26.25
N GLY A 182 4.11 4.59 24.93
CA GLY A 182 5.13 3.93 24.11
C GLY A 182 4.92 2.41 23.99
N ASN A 183 5.91 1.72 23.41
CA ASN A 183 5.89 0.26 23.25
C ASN A 183 6.72 -0.42 24.36
N GLY A 184 6.43 -1.70 24.67
CA GLY A 184 7.20 -2.50 25.62
C GLY A 184 6.34 -3.35 26.59
N PRO A 185 6.98 -4.19 27.42
CA PRO A 185 6.28 -5.11 28.34
C PRO A 185 5.42 -4.39 29.38
N ASP A 186 5.84 -3.19 29.81
CA ASP A 186 5.10 -2.37 30.79
C ASP A 186 4.14 -1.37 30.13
N ARG A 187 3.81 -1.56 28.85
CA ARG A 187 2.94 -0.62 28.10
C ARG A 187 1.59 -0.45 28.78
N GLU A 188 0.97 -1.54 29.21
CA GLU A 188 -0.36 -1.49 29.82
C GLU A 188 -0.34 -0.83 31.21
N ALA A 189 0.67 -1.11 32.03
CA ALA A 189 0.86 -0.45 33.32
C ALA A 189 1.05 1.08 33.16
N ARG A 190 1.83 1.50 32.15
CA ARG A 190 2.04 2.92 31.82
C ARG A 190 0.78 3.58 31.27
N LEU A 191 0.03 2.90 30.41
CA LEU A 191 -1.26 3.36 29.91
C LEU A 191 -2.25 3.58 31.06
N ARG A 192 -2.34 2.60 31.97
CA ARG A 192 -3.20 2.69 33.17
C ARG A 192 -2.82 3.87 34.06
N ALA A 193 -1.52 4.10 34.26
CA ALA A 193 -1.04 5.27 35.00
C ALA A 193 -1.42 6.59 34.30
N ALA A 194 -1.34 6.64 32.97
CA ALA A 194 -1.74 7.80 32.19
C ALA A 194 -3.26 8.08 32.26
N ILE A 195 -4.09 7.03 32.20
CA ILE A 195 -5.55 7.14 32.36
C ILE A 195 -5.90 7.70 33.76
N ARG A 196 -5.27 7.18 34.82
CA ARG A 196 -5.51 7.66 36.20
C ARG A 196 -5.11 9.13 36.37
N ARG A 197 -4.02 9.55 35.74
CA ARG A 197 -3.60 10.95 35.74
C ARG A 197 -4.62 11.82 35.01
N ALA A 198 -5.04 11.43 33.82
CA ALA A 198 -6.05 12.17 33.05
C ALA A 198 -7.39 12.27 33.81
N LEU A 199 -7.81 11.20 34.49
CA LEU A 199 -9.01 11.22 35.35
C LEU A 199 -8.92 12.25 36.48
N THR A 200 -7.71 12.52 37.00
CA THR A 200 -7.46 13.52 38.04
C THR A 200 -7.47 14.95 37.49
N GLU A 201 -7.13 15.13 36.21
CA GLU A 201 -7.11 16.44 35.53
C GLU A 201 -8.51 16.87 35.03
N VAL A 202 -9.43 15.92 34.87
CA VAL A 202 -10.81 16.15 34.41
C VAL A 202 -11.81 16.29 35.58
N ASP A 203 -11.44 15.86 36.79
CA ASP A 203 -12.18 16.13 38.04
C ASP A 203 -11.93 17.57 38.54
#